data_AF-A0A1G0NHI7-F1
#
_entry.id   AF-A0A1G0NHI7-F1
#
_cell.length_a   1.000
_cell.length_b   1.000
_cell.length_c   1.000
_cell.angle_alpha   90.00
_cell.angle_beta   90.00
_cell.angle_gamma   90.00
#
_symmetry.space_group_name_H-M   'P 1'
#
loop_
_entity.id
_entity.type
_entity.pdbx_description
1 polymer ?
#
loop_
_entity_poly.entity_id
_entity_poly.type
_entity_poly.pdbx_seq_one_letter_code
_entity_poly.pdbx_strand_id
1 'polypeptide(L)'
;MSMPSLVRASVLVLLMLAVSNHAMAQDAGGGGEGDDSSEGLGDGCPDPEVFTSGKFLKDLCWSCMMPIRIAGASSGKASKLPGDTANGVCVCPSASLMGMPTPGVTYGMWKPTHFVESVRTPGCFPAIGQKTDMGSLAQAGQGRTSDDYGSERAFRSTHLYQFPVGAVLDMATSSACSDSSYDLDLLMMTEIDPTYNNDQLSAVINPESHLFNNQIAIAACMVDAAAASAFRPIREMFWCFGAWGNTYQLTGFSEGQSAVVDASVSSARLIAIQHKRFLMNRTYGNSAVCAAHPEPMYPKQQYRWQVMHPVPQKNDNDWTGSSTLLSREWRHRPITGEDWVQVLFRYEECCVQIP
;
A
#
# COMPACT_ATOMS: atom_id res chain seq x y z
N MET A 1 -28.06 40.01 -19.22
CA MET A 1 -27.59 39.70 -20.58
C MET A 1 -26.58 38.57 -20.49
N SER A 2 -26.97 37.39 -20.96
CA SER A 2 -26.20 36.15 -20.86
C SER A 2 -25.06 36.12 -21.88
N MET A 3 -23.82 36.04 -21.41
CA MET A 3 -22.66 35.76 -22.26
C MET A 3 -22.68 34.28 -22.69
N PRO A 4 -22.40 33.96 -23.97
CA PRO A 4 -22.46 32.59 -24.48
C PRO A 4 -21.32 31.72 -23.93
N SER A 5 -21.66 30.45 -23.64
CA SER A 5 -20.80 29.43 -23.01
C SER A 5 -19.49 29.12 -23.74
N LEU A 6 -19.41 29.44 -25.03
CA LEU A 6 -18.22 29.25 -25.86
C LEU A 6 -17.03 30.14 -25.45
N VAL A 7 -17.27 31.35 -24.94
CA VAL A 7 -16.19 32.27 -24.53
C VAL A 7 -15.54 31.82 -23.22
N ARG A 8 -16.30 31.17 -22.33
CA ARG A 8 -15.75 30.62 -21.07
C ARG A 8 -14.83 29.42 -21.31
N ALA A 9 -15.12 28.60 -22.33
CA ALA A 9 -14.28 27.46 -22.68
C ALA A 9 -12.94 27.92 -23.31
N SER A 10 -12.97 28.93 -24.17
CA SER A 10 -11.74 29.45 -24.81
C SER A 10 -10.80 30.17 -23.82
N VAL A 11 -11.34 30.86 -22.82
CA VAL A 11 -10.52 31.51 -21.78
C VAL A 11 -9.88 30.48 -20.83
N LEU A 12 -10.57 29.38 -20.51
CA LEU A 12 -10.00 28.32 -19.68
C LEU A 12 -8.90 27.53 -20.40
N VAL A 13 -9.02 27.33 -21.71
CA VAL A 13 -8.00 26.64 -22.51
C VAL A 13 -6.75 27.53 -22.72
N LEU A 14 -6.92 28.86 -22.87
CA LEU A 14 -5.76 29.77 -22.95
C LEU A 14 -5.02 29.93 -21.61
N LEU A 15 -5.72 29.83 -20.47
CA LEU A 15 -5.08 29.88 -19.14
C LEU A 15 -4.30 28.60 -18.79
N MET A 16 -4.70 27.44 -19.34
CA MET A 16 -3.97 26.18 -19.17
C MET A 16 -2.67 26.12 -20.00
N LEU A 17 -2.58 26.86 -21.11
CA LEU A 17 -1.40 26.89 -21.99
C LEU A 17 -0.33 27.91 -21.59
N ALA A 18 -0.63 28.82 -20.65
CA ALA A 18 0.31 29.85 -20.19
C ALA A 18 1.20 29.43 -19.01
N VAL A 19 0.98 28.25 -18.41
CA VAL A 19 1.74 27.77 -17.24
C VAL A 19 2.91 26.86 -17.62
N SER A 20 3.07 26.53 -18.91
CA SER A 20 4.05 25.55 -19.38
C SER A 20 5.47 26.08 -19.66
N ASN A 21 5.77 27.35 -19.37
CA ASN A 21 7.09 27.95 -19.66
C ASN A 21 7.64 28.72 -18.45
N HIS A 22 8.07 28.02 -17.41
CA HIS A 22 9.09 28.53 -16.47
C HIS A 22 10.17 27.45 -16.27
N ALA A 23 11.11 27.42 -17.20
CA ALA A 23 12.42 26.82 -16.97
C ALA A 23 13.19 27.75 -16.01
N MET A 24 13.47 27.28 -14.80
CA MET A 24 14.41 27.94 -13.90
C MET A 24 15.82 27.52 -14.30
N ALA A 25 16.55 28.45 -14.93
CA ALA A 25 18.00 28.43 -14.96
C ALA A 25 18.51 29.11 -13.69
N GLN A 26 19.46 28.49 -12.98
CA GLN A 26 20.26 29.18 -11.97
C GLN A 26 21.74 28.93 -12.25
N ASP A 27 22.44 30.06 -12.28
CA ASP A 27 23.78 30.29 -12.77
C ASP A 27 24.85 29.92 -11.72
N ALA A 28 26.06 29.71 -12.21
CA ALA A 28 27.25 29.37 -11.43
C ALA A 28 27.82 30.59 -10.70
N GLY A 29 28.49 30.35 -9.56
CA GLY A 29 29.54 31.26 -9.05
C GLY A 29 29.74 31.27 -7.54
N GLY A 30 30.97 30.97 -7.11
CA GLY A 30 31.52 31.44 -5.83
C GLY A 30 32.26 30.39 -5.01
N GLY A 31 33.57 30.25 -5.24
CA GLY A 31 34.48 29.49 -4.36
C GLY A 31 34.85 30.25 -3.08
N GLY A 32 35.18 29.49 -2.04
CA GLY A 32 35.76 29.94 -0.78
C GLY A 32 36.21 28.74 0.06
N GLU A 33 37.53 28.63 0.24
CA GLU A 33 38.27 27.57 0.96
C GLU A 33 38.17 27.65 2.51
N GLY A 34 38.33 26.47 3.14
CA GLY A 34 38.60 26.23 4.58
C GLY A 34 37.34 25.87 5.39
N ASP A 35 37.22 24.76 6.12
CA ASP A 35 38.22 23.91 6.76
C ASP A 35 37.65 22.48 6.95
N ASP A 36 38.55 21.52 7.04
CA ASP A 36 38.35 20.08 6.88
C ASP A 36 37.53 19.43 8.01
N SER A 37 36.33 18.95 7.70
CA SER A 37 35.68 17.83 8.40
C SER A 37 34.74 17.11 7.43
N SER A 38 35.26 16.07 6.78
CA SER A 38 34.51 15.17 5.92
C SER A 38 33.43 14.40 6.71
N GLU A 39 32.25 14.99 6.88
CA GLU A 39 31.03 14.22 7.16
C GLU A 39 30.48 13.74 5.81
N GLY A 40 30.63 12.44 5.56
CA GLY A 40 30.23 11.80 4.31
C GLY A 40 28.75 12.00 3.99
N LEU A 41 28.49 12.65 2.87
CA LEU A 41 27.23 12.59 2.14
C LEU A 41 27.05 11.18 1.56
N GLY A 42 26.06 10.43 2.08
CA GLY A 42 25.39 9.33 1.37
C GLY A 42 25.94 7.91 1.56
N ASP A 43 25.53 7.21 2.63
CA ASP A 43 25.40 5.72 2.62
C ASP A 43 24.61 5.12 3.83
N GLY A 44 23.92 5.95 4.62
CA GLY A 44 23.19 5.48 5.80
C GLY A 44 21.75 5.07 5.47
N CYS A 45 21.34 3.88 5.89
CA CYS A 45 19.92 3.53 5.96
C CYS A 45 19.26 4.42 7.02
N PRO A 46 18.22 5.22 6.68
CA PRO A 46 17.61 6.09 7.66
C PRO A 46 17.00 5.25 8.78
N ASP A 47 17.30 5.59 10.04
CA ASP A 47 16.61 5.04 11.22
C ASP A 47 15.57 6.03 11.72
N PRO A 48 14.30 5.92 11.26
CA PRO A 48 13.20 6.72 11.76
C PRO A 48 12.71 6.36 13.17
N GLU A 49 13.36 5.38 13.83
CA GLU A 49 13.03 4.83 15.14
C GLU A 49 11.54 4.48 15.26
N VAL A 50 10.98 3.89 14.19
CA VAL A 50 9.54 3.64 14.10
C VAL A 50 9.12 2.80 15.29
N PHE A 51 9.82 1.71 15.60
CA PHE A 51 9.46 0.76 16.66
C PHE A 51 10.20 0.93 17.99
N THR A 52 11.40 1.50 18.00
CA THR A 52 12.29 1.56 19.18
C THR A 52 11.91 2.68 20.17
N SER A 53 11.32 3.77 19.70
CA SER A 53 11.06 4.97 20.51
C SER A 53 9.61 5.10 21.02
N GLY A 54 8.77 4.08 20.82
CA GLY A 54 7.33 4.15 21.10
C GLY A 54 6.55 5.13 20.21
N LYS A 55 7.24 5.74 19.23
CA LYS A 55 6.67 6.63 18.21
C LYS A 55 5.61 5.94 17.37
N PHE A 56 5.78 4.64 17.09
CA PHE A 56 4.77 3.85 16.39
C PHE A 56 3.35 3.99 16.96
N LEU A 57 3.16 3.76 18.27
CA LEU A 57 1.83 3.78 18.90
C LEU A 57 1.21 5.19 18.89
N LYS A 58 2.04 6.24 18.89
CA LYS A 58 1.61 7.63 18.80
C LYS A 58 1.25 8.05 17.37
N ASP A 59 1.87 7.41 16.39
CA ASP A 59 1.74 7.75 14.97
C ASP A 59 0.69 6.87 14.26
N LEU A 60 0.33 5.72 14.84
CA LEU A 60 -0.73 4.84 14.34
C LEU A 60 -2.10 5.52 14.41
N CYS A 61 -2.87 5.40 13.33
CA CYS A 61 -4.23 5.95 13.27
C CYS A 61 -5.23 5.01 13.96
N TRP A 62 -5.46 5.21 15.26
CA TRP A 62 -6.45 4.44 16.02
C TRP A 62 -7.89 4.66 15.53
N SER A 63 -8.22 5.86 15.04
CA SER A 63 -9.54 6.14 14.45
C SER A 63 -9.77 5.40 13.12
N CYS A 64 -8.72 4.96 12.45
CA CYS A 64 -8.78 4.25 11.18
C CYS A 64 -9.23 2.79 11.31
N MET A 65 -9.30 2.29 12.55
CA MET A 65 -9.86 0.98 12.90
C MET A 65 -11.38 0.95 12.80
N MET A 66 -11.99 2.15 12.82
CA MET A 66 -13.41 2.36 12.59
C MET A 66 -13.70 2.50 11.09
N PRO A 67 -14.89 2.08 10.63
CA PRO A 67 -16.01 1.61 11.43
C PRO A 67 -15.97 0.11 11.76
N ILE A 68 -16.45 -0.23 12.96
CA ILE A 68 -16.74 -1.60 13.36
C ILE A 68 -18.17 -1.96 12.92
N ARG A 69 -18.35 -3.18 12.41
CA ARG A 69 -19.63 -3.75 11.99
C ARG A 69 -20.01 -4.88 12.96
N ILE A 70 -21.24 -4.87 13.44
CA ILE A 70 -21.79 -5.91 14.34
C ILE A 70 -23.19 -6.26 13.85
N ALA A 71 -23.45 -7.54 13.60
CA ALA A 71 -24.74 -8.06 13.14
C ALA A 71 -25.31 -7.30 11.92
N GLY A 72 -24.45 -6.82 11.02
CA GLY A 72 -24.86 -6.06 9.83
C GLY A 72 -25.00 -4.54 10.05
N ALA A 73 -25.03 -4.07 11.30
CA ALA A 73 -25.02 -2.65 11.61
C ALA A 73 -23.58 -2.11 11.67
N SER A 74 -23.35 -0.93 11.10
CA SER A 74 -22.04 -0.25 11.15
C SER A 74 -22.07 0.94 12.09
N SER A 75 -21.01 1.10 12.87
CA SER A 75 -20.80 2.23 13.79
C SER A 75 -20.36 3.53 13.11
N GLY A 76 -20.13 3.54 11.79
CA GLY A 76 -19.64 4.73 11.09
C GLY A 76 -19.96 4.76 9.60
N LYS A 77 -19.17 5.53 8.84
CA LYS A 77 -19.44 5.80 7.42
C LYS A 77 -19.32 4.51 6.60
N ALA A 78 -20.40 4.13 5.92
CA ALA A 78 -20.41 2.97 5.02
C ALA A 78 -19.40 3.09 3.86
N SER A 79 -18.95 4.31 3.53
CA SER A 79 -17.87 4.54 2.54
C SER A 79 -16.52 3.95 2.94
N LYS A 80 -16.30 3.74 4.23
CA LYS A 80 -15.07 3.16 4.78
C LYS A 80 -15.17 1.64 4.97
N LEU A 81 -16.26 1.02 4.49
CA LEU A 81 -16.45 -0.43 4.48
C LEU A 81 -16.35 -0.97 3.05
N PRO A 82 -15.92 -2.25 2.88
CA PRO A 82 -16.05 -2.94 1.61
C PRO A 82 -17.52 -2.98 1.14
N GLY A 83 -17.73 -3.12 -0.17
CA GLY A 83 -19.07 -3.23 -0.75
C GLY A 83 -19.72 -4.60 -0.59
N ASP A 84 -18.93 -5.64 -0.30
CA ASP A 84 -19.33 -7.04 -0.21
C ASP A 84 -19.14 -7.58 1.21
N THR A 85 -19.53 -6.80 2.20
CA THR A 85 -19.55 -7.20 3.61
C THR A 85 -20.56 -8.31 3.85
N ALA A 86 -20.26 -9.20 4.78
CA ALA A 86 -21.13 -10.32 5.13
C ALA A 86 -22.50 -9.90 5.69
N ASN A 87 -23.44 -10.83 5.61
CA ASN A 87 -24.77 -10.72 6.20
C ASN A 87 -24.67 -10.58 7.73
N GLY A 88 -25.69 -10.01 8.38
CA GLY A 88 -25.66 -9.81 9.84
C GLY A 88 -25.66 -11.11 10.67
N VAL A 89 -26.14 -12.19 10.07
CA VAL A 89 -26.19 -13.52 10.68
C VAL A 89 -25.31 -14.46 9.87
N CYS A 90 -24.57 -15.32 10.57
CA CYS A 90 -23.68 -16.33 10.00
C CYS A 90 -23.96 -17.69 10.63
N VAL A 91 -23.61 -18.76 9.91
CA VAL A 91 -23.66 -20.12 10.43
C VAL A 91 -22.32 -20.76 10.09
N CYS A 92 -21.52 -21.02 11.12
CA CYS A 92 -20.16 -21.54 10.96
C CYS A 92 -19.98 -22.82 11.79
N PRO A 93 -19.13 -23.75 11.33
CA PRO A 93 -18.79 -24.92 12.13
C PRO A 93 -18.10 -24.49 13.42
N SER A 94 -18.63 -24.93 14.56
CA SER A 94 -18.04 -24.62 15.86
C SER A 94 -16.92 -25.59 16.23
N ALA A 95 -15.75 -25.06 16.58
CA ALA A 95 -14.67 -25.86 17.16
C ALA A 95 -15.09 -26.48 18.50
N SER A 96 -15.89 -25.76 19.29
CA SER A 96 -16.37 -26.22 20.61
C SER A 96 -17.47 -27.28 20.51
N LEU A 97 -18.26 -27.29 19.43
CA LEU A 97 -19.38 -28.23 19.24
C LEU A 97 -19.08 -29.26 18.12
N MET A 98 -17.86 -29.80 18.09
CA MET A 98 -17.42 -30.85 17.13
C MET A 98 -17.82 -30.57 15.66
N GLY A 99 -17.67 -29.33 15.21
CA GLY A 99 -17.95 -28.94 13.82
C GLY A 99 -19.43 -28.81 13.46
N MET A 100 -20.34 -28.89 14.44
CA MET A 100 -21.77 -28.63 14.18
C MET A 100 -21.98 -27.18 13.70
N PRO A 101 -22.92 -26.95 12.75
CA PRO A 101 -23.23 -25.62 12.27
C PRO A 101 -23.92 -24.81 13.37
N THR A 102 -23.19 -23.86 13.94
CA THR A 102 -23.69 -22.99 15.02
C THR A 102 -24.02 -21.61 14.45
N PRO A 103 -25.23 -21.10 14.71
CA PRO A 103 -25.58 -19.74 14.32
C PRO A 103 -24.78 -18.72 15.15
N GLY A 104 -24.44 -17.61 14.51
CA GLY A 104 -23.71 -16.51 15.13
C GLY A 104 -24.06 -15.18 14.49
N VAL A 105 -23.46 -14.13 15.05
CA VAL A 105 -23.54 -12.78 14.51
C VAL A 105 -22.22 -12.42 13.86
N THR A 106 -22.28 -11.69 12.75
CA THR A 106 -21.04 -11.23 12.11
C THR A 106 -20.46 -10.05 12.86
N TYR A 107 -19.16 -10.10 13.09
CA TYR A 107 -18.37 -9.01 13.61
C TYR A 107 -17.32 -8.65 12.55
N GLY A 108 -17.11 -7.37 12.32
CA GLY A 108 -16.16 -6.88 11.32
C GLY A 108 -15.42 -5.65 11.78
N MET A 109 -14.11 -5.60 11.59
CA MET A 109 -13.30 -4.43 11.94
C MET A 109 -12.05 -4.30 11.09
N TRP A 110 -11.46 -3.11 11.09
CA TRP A 110 -10.16 -2.85 10.48
C TRP A 110 -9.05 -3.13 11.49
N LYS A 111 -8.12 -4.02 11.14
CA LYS A 111 -6.94 -4.35 11.96
C LYS A 111 -5.65 -3.96 11.25
N PRO A 112 -4.68 -3.32 11.92
CA PRO A 112 -3.34 -3.13 11.39
C PRO A 112 -2.59 -4.47 11.48
N THR A 113 -2.44 -5.16 10.35
CA THR A 113 -1.92 -6.54 10.34
C THR A 113 -0.49 -6.63 9.86
N HIS A 114 -0.09 -5.75 8.96
CA HIS A 114 1.23 -5.75 8.34
C HIS A 114 1.75 -4.32 8.25
N PHE A 115 3.06 -4.20 8.15
CA PHE A 115 3.66 -2.99 7.62
C PHE A 115 4.58 -3.36 6.47
N VAL A 116 4.70 -2.40 5.56
CA VAL A 116 5.48 -2.52 4.34
C VAL A 116 6.40 -1.34 4.28
N GLU A 117 7.67 -1.60 4.07
CA GLU A 117 8.65 -0.56 3.80
C GLU A 117 9.11 -0.67 2.35
N SER A 118 9.28 0.50 1.73
CA SER A 118 9.77 0.60 0.36
C SER A 118 10.98 1.51 0.34
N VAL A 119 12.09 0.96 -0.15
CA VAL A 119 13.44 1.55 -0.06
C VAL A 119 14.06 1.64 -1.44
N ARG A 120 14.89 2.66 -1.65
CA ARG A 120 15.65 2.81 -2.90
C ARG A 120 16.91 1.95 -2.91
N THR A 121 17.51 1.77 -1.74
CA THR A 121 18.76 1.01 -1.56
C THR A 121 18.43 -0.40 -1.10
N PRO A 122 18.85 -1.46 -1.84
CA PRO A 122 18.59 -2.84 -1.44
C PRO A 122 19.28 -3.16 -0.11
N GLY A 123 18.62 -3.94 0.75
CA GLY A 123 19.16 -4.35 2.05
C GLY A 123 19.14 -3.28 3.15
N CYS A 124 18.49 -2.13 2.91
CA CYS A 124 18.20 -1.14 3.95
C CYS A 124 16.82 -1.42 4.57
N PHE A 125 16.76 -1.53 5.90
CA PHE A 125 15.54 -1.78 6.66
C PHE A 125 15.21 -0.61 7.59
N PRO A 126 14.52 0.44 7.11
CA PRO A 126 14.21 1.63 7.90
C PRO A 126 13.28 1.34 9.07
N ALA A 127 12.45 0.30 9.03
CA ALA A 127 11.62 -0.09 10.16
C ALA A 127 12.44 -0.40 11.43
N ILE A 128 13.58 -1.08 11.26
CA ILE A 128 14.45 -1.55 12.33
C ILE A 128 15.76 -0.76 12.44
N GLY A 129 15.99 0.22 11.56
CA GLY A 129 17.19 1.05 11.56
C GLY A 129 18.47 0.30 11.18
N GLN A 130 18.36 -0.85 10.50
CA GLN A 130 19.50 -1.70 10.16
C GLN A 130 19.75 -1.71 8.67
N LYS A 131 21.02 -1.84 8.28
CA LYS A 131 21.45 -2.10 6.90
C LYS A 131 22.17 -3.44 6.88
N THR A 132 21.69 -4.37 6.08
CA THR A 132 22.36 -5.65 5.86
C THR A 132 23.11 -5.58 4.54
N ASP A 133 24.40 -5.93 4.55
CA ASP A 133 25.15 -6.10 3.32
C ASP A 133 24.63 -7.33 2.57
N MET A 134 23.98 -7.09 1.43
CA MET A 134 23.44 -8.13 0.56
C MET A 134 24.47 -8.62 -0.48
N GLY A 135 25.70 -8.09 -0.49
CA GLY A 135 26.75 -8.51 -1.41
C GLY A 135 26.31 -8.45 -2.88
N SER A 136 26.61 -9.49 -3.66
CA SER A 136 26.22 -9.58 -5.08
C SER A 136 24.70 -9.64 -5.31
N LEU A 137 23.90 -9.97 -4.29
CA LEU A 137 22.45 -9.98 -4.39
C LEU A 137 21.89 -8.55 -4.52
N ALA A 138 22.56 -7.54 -3.95
CA ALA A 138 22.20 -6.13 -4.17
C ALA A 138 22.30 -5.73 -5.65
N GLN A 139 23.34 -6.20 -6.34
CA GLN A 139 23.56 -5.97 -7.78
C GLN A 139 22.64 -6.81 -8.67
N ALA A 140 22.18 -7.98 -8.22
CA ALA A 140 21.15 -8.74 -8.92
C ALA A 140 19.73 -8.16 -8.69
N GLY A 141 19.52 -7.49 -7.55
CA GLY A 141 18.29 -6.84 -7.15
C GLY A 141 18.01 -5.52 -7.87
N GLN A 142 19.05 -4.73 -8.12
CA GLN A 142 19.00 -3.64 -9.07
C GLN A 142 19.05 -4.23 -10.47
N GLY A 143 17.90 -4.67 -10.99
CA GLY A 143 17.77 -5.12 -12.38
C GLY A 143 18.53 -4.14 -13.26
N ARG A 144 19.51 -4.65 -14.03
CA ARG A 144 20.46 -3.85 -14.81
C ARG A 144 19.75 -2.62 -15.38
N THR A 145 20.08 -1.44 -14.86
CA THR A 145 19.98 -0.21 -15.64
C THR A 145 20.99 -0.41 -16.76
N SER A 146 20.59 -1.13 -17.81
CA SER A 146 21.25 -1.03 -19.09
C SER A 146 21.16 0.45 -19.43
N ASP A 147 22.31 1.13 -19.48
CA ASP A 147 22.51 2.51 -19.89
C ASP A 147 21.99 2.82 -21.33
N ASP A 148 21.13 1.97 -21.88
CA ASP A 148 20.71 1.91 -23.28
C ASP A 148 19.19 2.06 -23.49
N TYR A 149 18.43 2.31 -22.42
CA TYR A 149 17.03 2.77 -22.52
C TYR A 149 16.85 4.03 -21.67
N GLY A 150 16.81 5.19 -22.33
CA GLY A 150 16.58 6.50 -21.73
C GLY A 150 15.16 6.72 -21.15
N SER A 151 14.71 5.84 -20.26
CA SER A 151 13.50 6.06 -19.45
C SER A 151 13.86 6.01 -17.96
N GLU A 152 13.68 7.14 -17.27
CA GLU A 152 13.70 7.30 -15.81
C GLU A 152 12.66 6.37 -15.14
N ARG A 153 12.95 5.07 -15.00
CA ARG A 153 12.11 4.16 -14.21
C ARG A 153 12.63 4.13 -12.78
N ALA A 154 11.81 4.57 -11.83
CA ALA A 154 12.15 4.48 -10.42
C ALA A 154 11.99 3.03 -9.95
N PHE A 155 13.07 2.43 -9.49
CA PHE A 155 13.06 1.09 -8.88
C PHE A 155 13.10 1.22 -7.35
N ARG A 156 12.26 0.43 -6.67
CA ARG A 156 12.29 0.32 -5.19
C ARG A 156 12.23 -1.14 -4.78
N SER A 157 13.08 -1.51 -3.83
CA SER A 157 12.90 -2.74 -3.06
C SER A 157 11.82 -2.53 -2.02
N THR A 158 11.13 -3.61 -1.66
CA THR A 158 10.05 -3.57 -0.68
C THR A 158 10.14 -4.76 0.26
N HIS A 159 9.93 -4.53 1.55
CA HIS A 159 9.92 -5.57 2.57
C HIS A 159 8.57 -5.61 3.26
N LEU A 160 8.05 -6.82 3.45
CA LEU A 160 6.77 -7.07 4.13
C LEU A 160 7.03 -7.69 5.49
N TYR A 161 6.42 -7.08 6.50
CA TYR A 161 6.47 -7.57 7.87
C TYR A 161 5.08 -7.85 8.41
N GLN A 162 4.98 -8.85 9.28
CA GLN A 162 3.80 -9.12 10.09
C GLN A 162 3.86 -8.32 11.39
N PHE A 163 2.73 -7.72 11.77
CA PHE A 163 2.70 -6.74 12.83
C PHE A 163 2.10 -7.27 14.15
N PRO A 164 2.80 -7.18 15.30
CA PRO A 164 2.37 -7.78 16.56
C PRO A 164 1.23 -7.03 17.28
N VAL A 165 0.90 -5.78 16.93
CA VAL A 165 -0.22 -5.07 17.61
C VAL A 165 -1.57 -5.69 17.27
N GLY A 166 -1.68 -6.44 16.17
CA GLY A 166 -2.83 -7.32 15.92
C GLY A 166 -3.12 -8.21 17.14
N ALA A 167 -2.09 -8.76 17.79
CA ALA A 167 -2.23 -9.60 18.98
C ALA A 167 -2.80 -8.84 20.19
N VAL A 168 -2.30 -7.62 20.44
CA VAL A 168 -2.78 -6.78 21.55
C VAL A 168 -4.24 -6.41 21.37
N LEU A 169 -4.62 -6.11 20.12
CA LEU A 169 -6.00 -5.80 19.78
C LEU A 169 -6.91 -7.03 19.83
N ASP A 170 -6.42 -8.18 19.38
CA ASP A 170 -7.13 -9.46 19.42
C ASP A 170 -7.37 -9.92 20.87
N MET A 171 -6.46 -9.58 21.79
CA MET A 171 -6.67 -9.77 23.23
C MET A 171 -7.76 -8.86 23.79
N ALA A 172 -7.97 -7.66 23.24
CA ALA A 172 -9.08 -6.78 23.63
C ALA A 172 -10.42 -7.21 23.01
N THR A 173 -10.41 -7.83 21.83
CA THR A 173 -11.60 -8.44 21.19
C THR A 173 -11.73 -9.94 21.51
N SER A 174 -11.14 -10.37 22.64
CA SER A 174 -10.94 -11.75 23.05
C SER A 174 -12.11 -12.66 22.70
N SER A 175 -11.81 -13.80 22.04
CA SER A 175 -12.66 -14.98 21.77
C SER A 175 -13.50 -15.01 20.48
N ALA A 176 -13.77 -13.89 19.84
CA ALA A 176 -14.71 -13.87 18.71
C ALA A 176 -14.03 -14.12 17.34
N CYS A 177 -12.81 -13.62 17.14
CA CYS A 177 -12.22 -13.41 15.80
C CYS A 177 -10.68 -13.37 15.78
N SER A 178 -10.00 -14.05 16.72
CA SER A 178 -8.54 -14.05 16.75
C SER A 178 -8.01 -15.11 15.79
N ASP A 179 -7.29 -14.68 14.76
CA ASP A 179 -6.57 -15.58 13.88
C ASP A 179 -5.08 -15.45 14.21
N SER A 180 -4.49 -16.51 14.77
CA SER A 180 -3.04 -16.68 15.02
C SER A 180 -2.34 -15.76 16.05
N SER A 181 -1.23 -16.27 16.59
CA SER A 181 -0.23 -15.54 17.37
C SER A 181 0.56 -14.60 16.44
N TYR A 182 0.64 -13.32 16.77
CA TYR A 182 1.39 -12.35 15.96
C TYR A 182 2.74 -12.06 16.63
N ASP A 183 3.79 -12.68 16.09
CA ASP A 183 5.16 -12.24 16.33
C ASP A 183 5.57 -11.24 15.23
N LEU A 184 6.56 -10.40 15.55
CA LEU A 184 7.14 -9.48 14.57
C LEU A 184 8.07 -10.27 13.65
N ASP A 185 7.54 -10.66 12.49
CA ASP A 185 8.27 -11.47 11.51
C ASP A 185 8.44 -10.72 10.18
N LEU A 186 9.62 -10.89 9.56
CA LEU A 186 9.86 -10.50 8.16
C LEU A 186 9.31 -11.60 7.25
N LEU A 187 8.19 -11.33 6.59
CA LEU A 187 7.51 -12.31 5.73
C LEU A 187 8.12 -12.42 4.34
N MET A 188 8.52 -11.30 3.75
CA MET A 188 9.08 -11.30 2.40
C MET A 188 10.01 -10.12 2.16
N MET A 189 11.09 -10.41 1.44
CA MET A 189 12.09 -9.46 0.96
C MET A 189 12.19 -9.57 -0.56
N THR A 190 12.05 -8.45 -1.26
CA THR A 190 12.01 -8.47 -2.74
C THR A 190 13.37 -8.67 -3.41
N GLU A 191 14.46 -8.39 -2.69
CA GLU A 191 15.84 -8.49 -3.18
C GLU A 191 16.21 -9.93 -3.53
N ILE A 192 15.65 -10.88 -2.78
CA ILE A 192 15.89 -12.32 -2.97
C ILE A 192 15.02 -12.87 -4.11
N ASP A 193 14.00 -12.13 -4.53
CA ASP A 193 13.02 -12.57 -5.52
C ASP A 193 13.41 -12.13 -6.94
N PRO A 194 13.91 -13.04 -7.80
CA PRO A 194 14.32 -12.67 -9.15
C PRO A 194 13.15 -12.19 -10.02
N THR A 195 11.91 -12.55 -9.67
CA THR A 195 10.72 -12.18 -10.43
C THR A 195 10.31 -10.73 -10.19
N TYR A 196 10.78 -10.12 -9.09
CA TYR A 196 10.50 -8.72 -8.75
C TYR A 196 11.46 -7.75 -9.47
N ASN A 197 12.67 -8.22 -9.75
CA ASN A 197 13.76 -7.41 -10.33
C ASN A 197 13.82 -7.51 -11.87
N ASN A 198 13.07 -8.45 -12.45
CA ASN A 198 13.03 -8.68 -13.89
C ASN A 198 11.58 -8.69 -14.40
N ASP A 199 11.25 -7.71 -15.24
CA ASP A 199 9.91 -7.52 -15.79
C ASP A 199 9.50 -8.59 -16.79
N GLN A 200 10.46 -9.14 -17.55
CA GLN A 200 10.18 -10.23 -18.49
C GLN A 200 9.82 -11.52 -17.73
N LEU A 201 10.55 -11.85 -16.66
CA LEU A 201 10.29 -13.01 -15.82
C LEU A 201 8.97 -12.85 -15.06
N SER A 202 8.70 -11.65 -14.54
CA SER A 202 7.39 -11.33 -13.93
C SER A 202 6.25 -11.52 -14.93
N ALA A 203 6.41 -11.10 -16.19
CA ALA A 203 5.39 -11.26 -17.23
C ALA A 203 5.17 -12.74 -17.61
N VAL A 204 6.23 -13.55 -17.66
CA VAL A 204 6.13 -15.00 -17.93
C VAL A 204 5.37 -15.72 -16.82
N ILE A 205 5.62 -15.39 -15.56
CA ILE A 205 4.95 -16.00 -14.41
C ILE A 205 3.52 -15.49 -14.25
N ASN A 206 3.26 -14.25 -14.67
CA ASN A 206 1.98 -13.59 -14.57
C ASN A 206 1.42 -13.31 -15.99
N PRO A 207 0.93 -14.33 -16.71
CA PRO A 207 0.53 -14.20 -18.10
C PRO A 207 -0.64 -13.22 -18.30
N GLU A 208 -1.45 -12.95 -17.27
CA GLU A 208 -2.51 -11.96 -17.37
C GLU A 208 -1.98 -10.52 -17.53
N SER A 209 -0.70 -10.28 -17.21
CA SER A 209 -0.06 -8.98 -17.48
C SER A 209 -0.15 -8.61 -18.96
N HIS A 210 -0.10 -9.59 -19.88
CA HIS A 210 -0.27 -9.36 -21.31
C HIS A 210 -1.69 -8.90 -21.67
N LEU A 211 -2.71 -9.37 -20.94
CA LEU A 211 -4.09 -8.97 -21.18
C LEU A 211 -4.34 -7.53 -20.74
N PHE A 212 -3.74 -7.11 -19.62
CA PHE A 212 -3.99 -5.80 -19.01
C PHE A 212 -2.97 -4.72 -19.37
N ASN A 213 -1.90 -5.07 -20.07
CA ASN A 213 -0.92 -4.09 -20.59
C ASN A 213 -1.38 -3.42 -21.90
N ASN A 214 -2.68 -3.17 -22.04
CA ASN A 214 -3.26 -2.50 -23.20
C ASN A 214 -3.76 -1.10 -22.81
N GLN A 215 -3.75 -0.16 -23.76
CA GLN A 215 -4.11 1.24 -23.49
C GLN A 215 -5.52 1.40 -22.93
N ILE A 216 -6.46 0.53 -23.30
CA ILE A 216 -7.86 0.57 -22.82
C ILE A 216 -7.92 0.17 -21.35
N ALA A 217 -7.19 -0.87 -20.94
CA ALA A 217 -7.11 -1.34 -19.57
C ALA A 217 -6.42 -0.32 -18.66
N ILE A 218 -5.34 0.31 -19.13
CA ILE A 218 -4.65 1.39 -18.41
C ILE A 218 -5.57 2.61 -18.28
N ALA A 219 -6.27 3.01 -19.35
CA ALA A 219 -7.22 4.11 -19.31
C ALA A 219 -8.39 3.83 -18.35
N ALA A 220 -8.83 2.56 -18.21
CA ALA A 220 -9.85 2.17 -17.26
C ALA A 220 -9.43 2.42 -15.79
N CYS A 221 -8.13 2.43 -15.48
CA CYS A 221 -7.64 2.71 -14.14
C CYS A 221 -7.96 4.14 -13.66
N MET A 222 -8.22 5.09 -14.58
CA MET A 222 -8.67 6.43 -14.22
C MET A 222 -10.04 6.43 -13.52
N VAL A 223 -10.93 5.52 -13.93
CA VAL A 223 -12.26 5.38 -13.32
C VAL A 223 -12.11 4.85 -11.88
N ASP A 224 -11.23 3.87 -11.70
CA ASP A 224 -10.93 3.35 -10.38
C ASP A 224 -10.23 4.38 -9.47
N ALA A 225 -9.33 5.21 -10.03
CA ALA A 225 -8.71 6.32 -9.29
C ALA A 225 -9.76 7.29 -8.74
N ALA A 226 -10.75 7.66 -9.57
CA ALA A 226 -11.86 8.52 -9.15
C ALA A 226 -12.72 7.84 -8.08
N ALA A 227 -13.05 6.56 -8.25
CA ALA A 227 -13.85 5.79 -7.30
C ALA A 227 -13.15 5.60 -5.95
N ALA A 228 -11.87 5.24 -5.94
CA ALA A 228 -11.04 5.07 -4.75
C ALA A 228 -10.84 6.38 -3.98
N SER A 229 -10.72 7.51 -4.70
CA SER A 229 -10.56 8.83 -4.10
C SER A 229 -11.87 9.39 -3.51
N ALA A 230 -13.01 9.11 -4.14
CA ALA A 230 -14.31 9.64 -3.70
C ALA A 230 -15.01 8.75 -2.67
N PHE A 231 -14.87 7.43 -2.78
CA PHE A 231 -15.65 6.49 -1.98
C PHE A 231 -14.87 5.21 -1.63
N ARG A 232 -14.76 4.26 -2.56
CA ARG A 232 -14.05 2.98 -2.41
C ARG A 232 -13.59 2.47 -3.79
N PRO A 233 -12.50 1.70 -3.86
CA PRO A 233 -11.98 1.18 -5.13
C PRO A 233 -12.95 0.20 -5.76
N ILE A 234 -12.92 0.06 -7.09
CA ILE A 234 -13.75 -0.90 -7.81
C ILE A 234 -13.15 -2.29 -7.57
N ARG A 235 -13.94 -3.21 -7.01
CA ARG A 235 -13.49 -4.53 -6.57
C ARG A 235 -13.03 -5.39 -7.75
N GLU A 236 -13.73 -5.31 -8.86
CA GLU A 236 -13.53 -6.11 -10.05
C GLU A 236 -12.27 -5.69 -10.85
N MET A 237 -11.76 -4.46 -10.63
CA MET A 237 -10.59 -3.91 -11.33
C MET A 237 -9.28 -4.24 -10.60
N PHE A 238 -8.99 -5.53 -10.41
CA PHE A 238 -7.80 -6.00 -9.70
C PHE A 238 -6.46 -5.63 -10.38
N TRP A 239 -6.47 -5.36 -11.69
CA TRP A 239 -5.29 -4.98 -12.48
C TRP A 239 -4.91 -3.50 -12.35
N CYS A 240 -5.76 -2.69 -11.71
CA CYS A 240 -5.53 -1.27 -11.50
C CYS A 240 -5.27 -0.96 -10.03
N PHE A 241 -4.29 -0.11 -9.75
CA PHE A 241 -4.11 0.57 -8.46
C PHE A 241 -4.47 2.05 -8.56
N GLY A 242 -5.53 2.38 -9.31
CA GLY A 242 -6.09 3.72 -9.41
C GLY A 242 -5.04 4.80 -9.70
N ALA A 243 -4.99 5.82 -8.85
CA ALA A 243 -4.05 6.94 -8.97
C ALA A 243 -2.58 6.55 -8.70
N TRP A 244 -2.31 5.34 -8.18
CA TRP A 244 -0.94 4.89 -7.91
C TRP A 244 -0.30 4.21 -9.12
N GLY A 245 -1.10 3.82 -10.11
CA GLY A 245 -0.65 3.17 -11.34
C GLY A 245 -1.24 1.78 -11.54
N ASN A 246 -0.53 0.94 -12.28
CA ASN A 246 -0.97 -0.39 -12.66
C ASN A 246 -0.48 -1.48 -11.69
N THR A 247 -1.31 -2.51 -11.47
CA THR A 247 -0.91 -3.68 -10.67
C THR A 247 0.20 -4.46 -11.34
N TYR A 248 0.09 -4.65 -12.66
CA TYR A 248 1.09 -5.37 -13.45
C TYR A 248 2.04 -4.39 -14.16
N GLN A 249 3.31 -4.74 -14.37
CA GLN A 249 3.99 -5.96 -13.91
C GLN A 249 4.23 -5.93 -12.39
N LEU A 250 4.27 -7.10 -11.77
CA LEU A 250 4.50 -7.25 -10.32
C LEU A 250 6.00 -7.13 -10.02
N THR A 251 6.54 -5.93 -10.26
CA THR A 251 7.95 -5.59 -10.09
C THR A 251 8.11 -4.30 -9.29
N GLY A 252 9.35 -4.03 -8.86
CA GLY A 252 9.72 -2.79 -8.18
C GLY A 252 9.83 -1.57 -9.10
N PHE A 253 9.70 -1.75 -10.42
CA PHE A 253 9.78 -0.65 -11.39
C PHE A 253 8.48 0.14 -11.45
N SER A 254 8.59 1.45 -11.30
CA SER A 254 7.48 2.39 -11.36
C SER A 254 7.72 3.46 -12.42
N GLU A 255 6.67 4.18 -12.80
CA GLU A 255 6.71 5.22 -13.83
C GLU A 255 7.37 6.53 -13.34
N GLY A 256 7.79 6.61 -12.07
CA GLY A 256 8.56 7.74 -11.54
C GLY A 256 7.74 9.03 -11.38
N GLN A 257 6.44 8.93 -11.07
CA GLN A 257 5.57 10.11 -10.95
C GLN A 257 5.88 10.93 -9.69
N SER A 258 5.99 10.25 -8.55
CA SER A 258 6.45 10.84 -7.29
C SER A 258 6.95 9.75 -6.36
N ALA A 259 7.88 10.09 -5.46
CA ALA A 259 8.45 9.13 -4.53
C ALA A 259 7.40 8.40 -3.68
N VAL A 260 6.29 9.08 -3.33
CA VAL A 260 5.20 8.48 -2.56
C VAL A 260 4.31 7.58 -3.40
N VAL A 261 4.02 7.96 -4.65
CA VAL A 261 3.24 7.14 -5.58
C VAL A 261 3.98 5.83 -5.83
N ASP A 262 5.26 5.94 -6.16
CA ASP A 262 6.14 4.81 -6.42
C ASP A 262 6.25 3.87 -5.21
N ALA A 263 6.40 4.42 -3.99
CA ALA A 263 6.41 3.63 -2.77
C ALA A 263 5.04 2.97 -2.45
N SER A 264 3.94 3.61 -2.85
CA SER A 264 2.59 3.08 -2.62
C SER A 264 2.28 1.95 -3.60
N VAL A 265 2.65 2.11 -4.87
CA VAL A 265 2.47 1.08 -5.90
C VAL A 265 3.37 -0.12 -5.65
N SER A 266 4.65 0.06 -5.28
CA SER A 266 5.56 -1.03 -4.93
C SER A 266 5.05 -1.85 -3.74
N SER A 267 4.55 -1.15 -2.70
CA SER A 267 3.95 -1.77 -1.52
C SER A 267 2.68 -2.56 -1.87
N ALA A 268 1.79 -1.98 -2.67
CA ALA A 268 0.56 -2.66 -3.10
C ALA A 268 0.85 -3.88 -3.99
N ARG A 269 1.87 -3.80 -4.87
CA ARG A 269 2.33 -4.94 -5.68
C ARG A 269 2.88 -6.06 -4.83
N LEU A 270 3.61 -5.77 -3.76
CA LEU A 270 4.11 -6.80 -2.85
C LEU A 270 2.96 -7.59 -2.22
N ILE A 271 1.90 -6.92 -1.79
CA ILE A 271 0.69 -7.60 -1.28
C ILE A 271 -0.01 -8.41 -2.38
N ALA A 272 -0.07 -7.89 -3.61
CA ALA A 272 -0.60 -8.65 -4.74
C ALA A 272 0.24 -9.90 -5.06
N ILE A 273 1.57 -9.84 -4.93
CA ILE A 273 2.44 -11.01 -5.03
C ILE A 273 2.10 -12.05 -3.96
N GLN A 274 1.84 -11.63 -2.71
CA GLN A 274 1.47 -12.56 -1.65
C GLN A 274 0.11 -13.22 -1.88
N HIS A 275 -0.86 -12.49 -2.42
CA HIS A 275 -2.14 -13.07 -2.84
C HIS A 275 -1.94 -14.11 -3.95
N LYS A 276 -1.15 -13.78 -4.98
CA LYS A 276 -0.81 -14.70 -6.06
C LYS A 276 -0.08 -15.96 -5.61
N ARG A 277 0.74 -15.85 -4.56
CA ARG A 277 1.45 -16.96 -3.94
C ARG A 277 0.59 -17.73 -2.93
N PHE A 278 -0.68 -17.38 -2.79
CA PHE A 278 -1.61 -17.98 -1.81
C PHE A 278 -1.13 -17.83 -0.36
N LEU A 279 -0.29 -16.84 -0.08
CA LEU A 279 0.23 -16.55 1.26
C LEU A 279 -0.67 -15.58 2.03
N MET A 280 -1.41 -14.72 1.31
CA MET A 280 -2.43 -13.87 1.92
C MET A 280 -3.84 -14.33 1.54
N ASN A 281 -4.70 -14.33 2.56
CA ASN A 281 -6.08 -14.77 2.44
C ASN A 281 -7.04 -13.60 2.33
N ARG A 282 -8.20 -13.87 1.73
CA ARG A 282 -9.37 -13.03 1.84
C ARG A 282 -10.02 -13.25 3.21
N THR A 283 -10.31 -12.15 3.88
CA THR A 283 -10.77 -12.13 5.28
C THR A 283 -12.14 -11.48 5.46
N TYR A 284 -12.85 -11.12 4.38
CA TYR A 284 -14.17 -10.49 4.46
C TYR A 284 -15.16 -11.00 3.40
N GLY A 285 -16.44 -10.81 3.69
CA GLY A 285 -17.57 -11.29 2.88
C GLY A 285 -18.07 -12.66 3.32
N ASN A 286 -19.26 -13.05 2.85
CA ASN A 286 -19.96 -14.24 3.32
C ASN A 286 -19.15 -15.55 3.20
N SER A 287 -18.21 -15.63 2.24
CA SER A 287 -17.34 -16.80 2.06
C SER A 287 -16.20 -16.90 3.07
N ALA A 288 -15.75 -15.77 3.65
CA ALA A 288 -14.58 -15.69 4.51
C ALA A 288 -14.91 -15.59 6.01
N VAL A 289 -16.20 -15.46 6.36
CA VAL A 289 -16.68 -15.27 7.75
C VAL A 289 -16.37 -16.46 8.67
N CYS A 290 -16.39 -17.69 8.13
CA CYS A 290 -16.11 -18.89 8.91
C CYS A 290 -14.63 -19.27 8.90
N ALA A 291 -13.96 -19.05 7.78
CA ALA A 291 -12.54 -19.29 7.60
C ALA A 291 -12.02 -18.40 6.47
N ALA A 292 -10.89 -17.73 6.72
CA ALA A 292 -10.19 -17.02 5.67
C ALA A 292 -9.70 -18.02 4.61
N HIS A 293 -9.87 -17.68 3.33
CA HIS A 293 -9.47 -18.54 2.22
C HIS A 293 -8.52 -17.79 1.30
N PRO A 294 -7.61 -18.46 0.59
CA PRO A 294 -6.73 -17.77 -0.33
C PRO A 294 -7.53 -17.18 -1.49
N GLU A 295 -7.12 -16.01 -1.94
CA GLU A 295 -7.70 -15.28 -3.07
C GLU A 295 -6.52 -14.83 -3.95
N PRO A 296 -6.33 -15.40 -5.15
CA PRO A 296 -5.17 -15.08 -6.00
C PRO A 296 -5.17 -13.63 -6.49
N MET A 297 -6.35 -13.06 -6.69
CA MET A 297 -6.54 -11.70 -7.16
C MET A 297 -6.49 -10.73 -5.98
N TYR A 298 -5.81 -9.60 -6.14
CA TYR A 298 -5.67 -8.62 -5.07
C TYR A 298 -7.04 -8.02 -4.66
N PRO A 299 -7.55 -8.29 -3.44
CA PRO A 299 -8.85 -7.80 -3.00
C PRO A 299 -8.74 -6.34 -2.56
N LYS A 300 -8.90 -5.39 -3.49
CA LYS A 300 -8.66 -3.95 -3.23
C LYS A 300 -9.43 -3.36 -2.06
N GLN A 301 -10.69 -3.76 -1.90
CA GLN A 301 -11.54 -3.26 -0.81
C GLN A 301 -11.21 -3.89 0.55
N GLN A 302 -10.32 -4.88 0.63
CA GLN A 302 -9.85 -5.45 1.89
C GLN A 302 -8.81 -4.57 2.59
N TYR A 303 -8.15 -3.69 1.84
CA TYR A 303 -6.92 -3.03 2.26
C TYR A 303 -7.03 -1.52 2.30
N ARG A 304 -6.49 -0.94 3.36
CA ARG A 304 -6.31 0.51 3.51
C ARG A 304 -4.91 0.80 4.03
N TRP A 305 -4.35 1.91 3.57
CA TRP A 305 -2.95 2.23 3.75
C TRP A 305 -2.80 3.48 4.58
N GLN A 306 -1.88 3.43 5.55
CA GLN A 306 -1.49 4.58 6.35
C GLN A 306 0.02 4.78 6.18
N VAL A 307 0.44 6.01 5.88
CA VAL A 307 1.87 6.36 5.92
C VAL A 307 2.33 6.52 7.37
N MET A 308 3.45 5.90 7.76
CA MET A 308 4.10 6.08 9.06
C MET A 308 5.37 6.91 8.97
N HIS A 309 6.17 6.67 7.92
CA HIS A 309 7.39 7.42 7.62
C HIS A 309 7.38 7.86 6.15
N PRO A 310 7.83 9.08 5.81
CA PRO A 310 8.54 10.06 6.65
C PRO A 310 7.68 10.97 7.54
N VAL A 311 6.47 11.34 7.10
CA VAL A 311 5.52 12.08 7.94
C VAL A 311 4.26 11.25 8.16
N PRO A 312 3.90 10.87 9.41
CA PRO A 312 2.81 9.94 9.68
C PRO A 312 1.43 10.53 9.40
N GLN A 313 0.55 9.74 8.80
CA GLN A 313 -0.86 10.04 8.58
C GLN A 313 -1.69 9.63 9.81
N LYS A 314 -1.69 10.45 10.87
CA LYS A 314 -2.27 10.05 12.17
C LYS A 314 -3.80 9.99 12.23
N ASN A 315 -4.48 10.70 11.33
CA ASN A 315 -5.93 10.94 11.44
C ASN A 315 -6.75 10.28 10.32
N ASP A 316 -6.11 9.72 9.29
CA ASP A 316 -6.82 9.10 8.18
C ASP A 316 -6.02 7.97 7.54
N ASN A 317 -6.69 7.19 6.69
CA ASN A 317 -6.09 6.14 5.88
C ASN A 317 -6.75 6.08 4.51
N ASP A 318 -5.95 5.73 3.52
CA ASP A 318 -6.35 5.79 2.12
C ASP A 318 -6.69 4.42 1.59
N TRP A 319 -7.64 4.36 0.66
CA TRP A 319 -7.85 3.16 -0.14
C TRP A 319 -6.70 2.94 -1.12
N THR A 320 -6.44 1.69 -1.50
CA THR A 320 -5.51 1.38 -2.60
C THR A 320 -5.95 2.11 -3.87
N GLY A 321 -5.09 2.99 -4.39
CA GLY A 321 -5.32 3.78 -5.59
C GLY A 321 -6.10 5.08 -5.41
N SER A 322 -6.30 5.53 -4.17
CA SER A 322 -6.78 6.89 -3.90
C SER A 322 -5.75 7.94 -4.33
N SER A 323 -6.21 9.13 -4.73
CA SER A 323 -5.36 10.26 -5.07
C SER A 323 -4.38 10.58 -3.95
N THR A 324 -3.09 10.65 -4.27
CA THR A 324 -2.03 10.98 -3.32
C THR A 324 -1.91 12.47 -3.04
N LEU A 325 -2.44 13.33 -3.90
CA LEU A 325 -2.25 14.79 -3.85
C LEU A 325 -2.67 15.42 -2.51
N LEU A 326 -3.79 14.96 -1.94
CA LEU A 326 -4.31 15.53 -0.69
C LEU A 326 -3.79 14.77 0.54
N SER A 327 -3.60 13.46 0.43
CA SER A 327 -3.33 12.62 1.60
C SER A 327 -1.86 12.35 1.83
N ARG A 328 -1.03 12.32 0.78
CA ARG A 328 0.30 11.68 0.79
C ARG A 328 1.42 12.57 0.23
N GLU A 329 1.13 13.37 -0.79
CA GLU A 329 2.16 14.14 -1.51
C GLU A 329 2.88 15.14 -0.59
N TRP A 330 2.16 15.80 0.33
CA TRP A 330 2.74 16.73 1.31
C TRP A 330 3.53 16.07 2.45
N ARG A 331 3.59 14.73 2.46
CA ARG A 331 4.25 13.97 3.52
C ARG A 331 5.67 13.59 3.16
N HIS A 332 6.17 13.92 1.97
CA HIS A 332 7.58 13.70 1.61
C HIS A 332 8.52 14.61 2.42
N ARG A 333 9.73 14.15 2.72
CA ARG A 333 10.79 14.94 3.33
C ARG A 333 12.04 14.82 2.46
N PRO A 334 12.54 15.90 1.85
CA PRO A 334 13.74 15.82 1.01
C PRO A 334 14.93 15.37 1.85
N ILE A 335 15.88 14.66 1.20
CA ILE A 335 17.17 14.19 1.75
C ILE A 335 17.06 13.00 2.72
N THR A 336 16.12 12.99 3.67
CA THR A 336 16.03 11.94 4.71
C THR A 336 14.76 11.08 4.66
N GLY A 337 13.77 11.44 3.84
CA GLY A 337 12.46 10.78 3.78
C GLY A 337 12.08 10.28 2.39
N GLU A 338 13.04 9.75 1.63
CA GLU A 338 12.77 9.15 0.32
C GLU A 338 12.42 7.66 0.38
N ASP A 339 12.71 7.04 1.53
CA ASP A 339 12.26 5.70 1.91
C ASP A 339 10.96 5.81 2.71
N TRP A 340 10.05 4.86 2.51
CA TRP A 340 8.68 4.96 3.02
C TRP A 340 8.34 3.75 3.87
N VAL A 341 7.70 3.98 5.01
CA VAL A 341 7.13 2.92 5.85
C VAL A 341 5.64 3.14 5.93
N GLN A 342 4.86 2.11 5.59
CA GLN A 342 3.42 2.15 5.50
C GLN A 342 2.80 1.02 6.31
N VAL A 343 1.71 1.29 7.01
CA VAL A 343 0.92 0.27 7.71
C VAL A 343 -0.25 -0.13 6.84
N LEU A 344 -0.45 -1.44 6.72
CA LEU A 344 -1.56 -2.06 6.02
C LEU A 344 -2.65 -2.42 7.02
N PHE A 345 -3.78 -1.74 6.89
CA PHE A 345 -5.02 -2.11 7.56
C PHE A 345 -5.75 -3.11 6.69
N ARG A 346 -6.06 -4.27 7.28
CA ARG A 346 -6.88 -5.33 6.68
C ARG A 346 -8.25 -5.32 7.34
N TYR A 347 -9.30 -5.36 6.54
CA TYR A 347 -10.66 -5.55 7.04
C TYR A 347 -10.93 -7.04 7.23
N GLU A 348 -11.36 -7.42 8.42
CA GLU A 348 -11.64 -8.81 8.77
C GLU A 348 -13.08 -8.92 9.24
N GLU A 349 -13.78 -9.95 8.76
CA GLU A 349 -15.10 -10.34 9.20
C GLU A 349 -15.08 -11.79 9.69
N CYS A 350 -15.79 -12.03 10.78
CA CYS A 350 -15.76 -13.27 11.53
C CYS A 350 -17.14 -13.55 12.12
N CYS A 351 -17.41 -14.82 12.38
CA CYS A 351 -18.64 -15.25 13.01
C CYS A 351 -18.48 -15.42 14.52
N VAL A 352 -19.11 -14.53 15.28
CA VAL A 352 -19.21 -14.69 16.72
C VAL A 352 -20.36 -15.63 17.02
N GLN A 353 -20.02 -16.86 17.39
CA GLN A 353 -21.00 -17.88 17.75
C GLN A 353 -21.72 -17.47 19.02
N ILE A 354 -23.05 -17.54 19.00
CA ILE A 354 -23.85 -17.38 20.21
C ILE A 354 -23.83 -18.74 20.92
N PRO A 355 -23.42 -18.81 22.20
CA PRO A 355 -23.32 -20.07 22.94
C PRO A 355 -24.66 -20.78 23.12
#